data_AF-A0A947CBK3-F1
#
_entry.id   AF-A0A947CBK3-F1
#
_cell.length_a   1.000
_cell.length_b   1.000
_cell.length_c   1.000
_cell.angle_alpha   90.00
_cell.angle_beta   90.00
_cell.angle_gamma   90.00
#
_symmetry.space_group_name_H-M   'P 1'
#
loop_
_entity.id
_entity.type
_entity.pdbx_description
1 polymer ?
#
loop_
_entity_poly.entity_id
_entity_poly.type
_entity_poly.pdbx_seq_one_letter_code
_entity_poly.pdbx_strand_id
1 'polypeptide(L)'
;MIGNISAVAGREFRSFFDQATAYILLVVFLVANFFFYFRTVFVTAEATLRPMFELMPWLLLFFVPAVTMRSLAEERSRGTLELVLAQPISSLEFLLGKFLGIMGFMAVALAGTLGAAIGLRLGGAPYFGVMFAQYAGALLLTGALVAIGLWASSLTRNQITAFIVALASIFILMAITMNVVLIGLPPVLATVATRLGLLTHFSAITRGVLDLRDIVYFVSITVAFLGLAYLMIERGRLNLKGGAWRTLRLGVLGILLICVAVNLLGRHIRGRLDLTPGKTYTLSTTTRTVLENLDDVVTIKFFASPELPPQVDLVKRDVEDLLADYAAAGGDNLQLLRFSPSAADPEAQAEAERMSVPAIQFNVLGQEEFQVRQGYLGISIQYADQTSNVPFVRQTDDLEFRLTSAVVAMSDPTRATVGFLTGHGEASVLGEASGFAETLEQNFQVINVDITTDGARVPDSVSVLIIQGPQTPLAEAEGDALRAFLAGGGNMLVMVQPLSIDETQAFPNP
;
A
#
# COMPACT_ATOMS: atom_id res chain seq x y z
N MET A 1 38.19 5.78 10.59
CA MET A 1 36.75 5.73 10.89
C MET A 1 36.08 4.48 10.32
N ILE A 2 35.98 4.32 8.99
CA ILE A 2 35.31 3.15 8.37
C ILE A 2 35.96 1.81 8.75
N GLY A 3 37.29 1.73 8.80
CA GLY A 3 38.00 0.49 9.16
C GLY A 3 37.70 -0.03 10.57
N ASN A 4 37.53 0.87 11.55
CA ASN A 4 37.19 0.50 12.92
C ASN A 4 35.76 -0.05 13.00
N ILE A 5 34.81 0.62 12.33
CA ILE A 5 33.40 0.20 12.28
C ILE A 5 33.28 -1.19 11.67
N SER A 6 33.92 -1.43 10.51
CA SER A 6 33.88 -2.73 9.85
C SER A 6 34.53 -3.85 10.67
N ALA A 7 35.60 -3.53 11.42
CA ALA A 7 36.25 -4.49 12.29
C ALA A 7 35.33 -4.91 13.46
N VAL A 8 34.69 -3.95 14.11
CA VAL A 8 33.71 -4.20 15.18
C VAL A 8 32.51 -4.97 14.63
N ALA A 9 31.96 -4.56 13.48
CA ALA A 9 30.83 -5.22 12.85
C ALA A 9 31.15 -6.68 12.45
N GLY A 10 32.31 -6.92 11.84
CA GLY A 10 32.74 -8.26 11.46
C GLY A 10 32.96 -9.18 12.67
N ARG A 11 33.51 -8.64 13.77
CA ARG A 11 33.64 -9.36 15.04
C ARG A 11 32.27 -9.70 15.63
N GLU A 12 31.36 -8.74 15.72
CA GLU A 12 30.02 -8.93 16.28
C GLU A 12 29.21 -9.94 15.45
N PHE A 13 29.27 -9.84 14.11
CA PHE A 13 28.61 -10.78 13.20
C PHE A 13 29.11 -12.21 13.40
N ARG A 14 30.44 -12.43 13.40
CA ARG A 14 31.04 -13.76 13.63
C ARG A 14 30.67 -14.34 15.00
N SER A 15 30.62 -13.50 16.02
CA SER A 15 30.26 -13.92 17.38
C SER A 15 28.87 -14.58 17.46
N PHE A 16 27.93 -14.28 16.56
CA PHE A 16 26.65 -14.99 16.52
C PHE A 16 26.84 -16.43 16.04
N PHE A 17 27.64 -16.65 15.00
CA PHE A 17 27.89 -17.99 14.44
C PHE A 17 28.80 -18.87 15.31
N ASP A 18 29.49 -18.29 16.29
CA ASP A 18 30.27 -19.04 17.27
C ASP A 18 29.39 -19.58 18.42
N GLN A 19 28.14 -19.12 18.55
CA GLN A 19 27.26 -19.43 19.68
C GLN A 19 26.08 -20.32 19.26
N ALA A 20 25.90 -21.46 19.94
CA ALA A 20 24.77 -22.36 19.70
C ALA A 20 23.39 -21.68 19.82
N THR A 21 23.27 -20.67 20.68
CA THR A 21 22.03 -19.91 20.90
C THR A 21 21.57 -19.16 19.66
N ALA A 22 22.48 -18.64 18.83
CA ALA A 22 22.11 -17.91 17.62
C ALA A 22 21.48 -18.84 16.58
N TYR A 23 22.00 -20.06 16.42
CA TYR A 23 21.43 -21.07 15.53
C TYR A 23 20.04 -21.51 16.01
N ILE A 24 19.86 -21.71 17.32
CA ILE A 24 18.55 -22.06 17.88
C ILE A 24 17.53 -20.95 17.57
N LEU A 25 17.90 -19.69 17.85
CA LEU A 25 17.03 -18.55 17.56
C LEU A 25 16.69 -18.46 16.06
N LEU A 26 17.69 -18.65 15.18
CA LEU A 26 17.50 -18.62 13.72
C LEU A 26 16.53 -19.71 13.25
N VAL A 27 16.69 -20.94 13.73
CA VAL A 27 15.80 -22.06 13.39
C VAL A 27 14.37 -21.79 13.88
N VAL A 28 14.20 -21.32 15.12
CA VAL A 28 12.89 -20.99 15.68
C VAL A 28 12.21 -19.89 14.85
N PHE A 29 12.95 -18.84 14.47
CA PHE A 29 12.45 -17.76 13.63
C PHE A 29 11.98 -18.28 12.26
N LEU A 30 12.80 -19.09 11.58
CA LEU A 30 12.47 -19.64 10.26
C LEU A 30 11.28 -20.60 10.31
N VAL A 31 11.26 -21.51 11.30
CA VAL A 31 10.14 -22.46 11.47
C VAL A 31 8.85 -21.72 11.74
N ALA A 32 8.84 -20.75 12.66
CA ALA A 32 7.65 -19.95 12.94
C ALA A 32 7.19 -19.19 11.69
N ASN A 33 8.13 -18.55 10.97
CA ASN A 33 7.83 -17.79 9.77
C ASN A 33 7.20 -18.67 8.67
N PHE A 34 7.81 -19.81 8.35
CA PHE A 34 7.28 -20.74 7.35
C PHE A 34 5.96 -21.37 7.78
N PHE A 35 5.82 -21.75 9.05
CA PHE A 35 4.58 -22.36 9.55
C PHE A 35 3.38 -21.43 9.36
N PHE A 36 3.48 -20.18 9.81
CA PHE A 36 2.37 -19.23 9.66
C PHE A 36 2.13 -18.82 8.21
N TYR A 37 3.19 -18.70 7.42
CA TYR A 37 3.10 -18.39 6.00
C TYR A 37 2.34 -19.48 5.24
N PHE A 38 2.81 -20.73 5.29
CA PHE A 38 2.19 -21.84 4.57
C PHE A 38 0.76 -22.06 5.04
N ARG A 39 0.49 -21.99 6.35
CA ARG A 39 -0.88 -22.07 6.89
C ARG A 39 -1.82 -21.06 6.23
N THR A 40 -1.35 -19.85 5.95
CA THR A 40 -2.20 -18.78 5.42
C THR A 40 -2.34 -18.87 3.90
N VAL A 41 -1.24 -19.08 3.18
CA VAL A 41 -1.27 -19.18 1.71
C VAL A 41 -2.07 -20.37 1.20
N PHE A 42 -2.04 -21.51 1.91
CA PHE A 42 -2.90 -22.65 1.56
C PHE A 42 -4.40 -22.36 1.72
N VAL A 43 -4.77 -21.37 2.55
CA VAL A 43 -6.16 -20.96 2.75
C VAL A 43 -6.57 -19.90 1.71
N THR A 44 -5.70 -18.95 1.40
CA THR A 44 -6.02 -17.87 0.45
C THR A 44 -5.89 -18.30 -1.01
N ALA A 45 -5.16 -19.38 -1.30
CA ALA A 45 -4.89 -19.88 -2.65
C ALA A 45 -4.25 -18.84 -3.62
N GLU A 46 -3.62 -17.81 -3.07
CA GLU A 46 -2.93 -16.76 -3.82
C GLU A 46 -1.40 -16.92 -3.74
N ALA A 47 -0.71 -16.81 -4.88
CA ALA A 47 0.74 -16.89 -4.96
C ALA A 47 1.43 -15.58 -4.51
N THR A 48 1.29 -15.22 -3.23
CA THR A 48 1.83 -13.98 -2.65
C THR A 48 2.63 -14.20 -1.36
N LEU A 49 3.69 -13.41 -1.16
CA LEU A 49 4.44 -13.36 0.11
C LEU A 49 3.83 -12.40 1.13
N ARG A 50 2.80 -11.63 0.76
CA ARG A 50 2.19 -10.61 1.62
C ARG A 50 1.82 -11.16 3.01
N PRO A 51 1.20 -12.35 3.16
CA PRO A 51 0.87 -12.91 4.49
C PRO A 51 2.11 -13.17 5.36
N MET A 52 3.24 -13.55 4.75
CA MET A 52 4.50 -13.76 5.47
C MET A 52 4.98 -12.43 6.07
N PHE A 53 4.94 -11.37 5.28
CA PHE A 53 5.43 -10.07 5.69
C PHE A 53 4.49 -9.39 6.68
N GLU A 54 3.18 -9.51 6.55
CA GLU A 54 2.21 -8.97 7.53
C GLU A 54 2.44 -9.54 8.95
N LEU A 55 2.92 -10.78 9.04
CA LEU A 55 3.31 -11.41 10.32
C LEU A 55 4.74 -11.10 10.77
N MET A 56 5.59 -10.59 9.87
CA MET A 56 7.00 -10.30 10.15
C MET A 56 7.21 -9.36 11.35
N PRO A 57 6.47 -8.24 11.51
CA PRO A 57 6.63 -7.37 12.67
C PRO A 57 6.42 -8.11 14.01
N TRP A 58 5.46 -9.04 14.05
CA TRP A 58 5.14 -9.81 15.26
C TRP A 58 6.20 -10.87 15.57
N LEU A 59 6.81 -11.47 14.57
CA LEU A 59 7.94 -12.38 14.77
C LEU A 59 9.20 -11.61 15.22
N LEU A 60 9.48 -10.47 14.57
CA LEU A 60 10.60 -9.61 14.91
C LEU A 60 10.46 -8.98 16.30
N LEU A 61 9.23 -8.74 16.79
CA LEU A 61 8.94 -8.26 18.13
C LEU A 61 9.62 -9.13 19.21
N PHE A 62 9.64 -10.45 19.05
CA PHE A 62 10.32 -11.36 19.99
C PHE A 62 11.77 -11.64 19.59
N PHE A 63 12.02 -11.82 18.30
CA PHE A 63 13.32 -12.22 17.78
C PHE A 63 14.39 -11.13 17.94
N VAL A 64 14.06 -9.87 17.65
CA VAL A 64 15.04 -8.77 17.72
C VAL A 64 15.50 -8.49 19.16
N PRO A 65 14.62 -8.40 20.18
CA PRO A 65 15.04 -8.35 21.57
C PRO A 65 15.93 -9.53 21.98
N ALA A 66 15.63 -10.75 21.54
CA ALA A 66 16.44 -11.93 21.88
C ALA A 66 17.86 -11.86 21.29
N VAL A 67 18.01 -11.31 20.09
CA VAL A 67 19.32 -11.13 19.43
C VAL A 67 20.10 -9.97 20.05
N THR A 68 19.44 -8.86 20.36
CA THR A 68 20.08 -7.62 20.81
C THR A 68 20.38 -7.59 22.32
N MET A 69 19.64 -8.35 23.14
CA MET A 69 19.75 -8.29 24.62
C MET A 69 21.18 -8.49 25.13
N ARG A 70 21.96 -9.37 24.49
CA ARG A 70 23.33 -9.72 24.89
C ARG A 70 24.35 -8.63 24.53
N SER A 71 24.12 -7.86 23.48
CA SER A 71 25.18 -7.09 22.80
C SER A 71 25.90 -6.10 23.72
N LEU A 72 25.16 -5.29 24.50
CA LEU A 72 25.75 -4.32 25.44
C LEU A 72 25.62 -4.76 26.90
N ALA A 73 24.51 -5.40 27.27
CA ALA A 73 24.26 -5.82 28.66
C ALA A 73 25.30 -6.85 29.15
N GLU A 74 25.74 -7.78 28.29
CA GLU A 74 26.76 -8.77 28.67
C GLU A 74 28.15 -8.17 28.83
N GLU A 75 28.56 -7.31 27.89
CA GLU A 75 29.86 -6.65 27.99
C GLU A 75 29.91 -5.73 29.22
N ARG A 76 28.76 -5.15 29.61
CA ARG A 76 28.64 -4.35 30.83
C ARG A 76 28.62 -5.18 32.11
N SER A 77 28.02 -6.37 32.09
CA SER A 77 28.01 -7.26 33.25
C SER A 77 29.37 -7.88 33.51
N ARG A 78 30.13 -8.18 32.45
CA ARG A 78 31.50 -8.73 32.52
C ARG A 78 32.59 -7.68 32.74
N GLY A 79 32.25 -6.39 32.71
CA GLY A 79 33.22 -5.29 32.83
C GLY A 79 34.13 -5.11 31.62
N THR A 80 33.93 -5.88 30.54
CA THR A 80 34.77 -5.80 29.32
C THR A 80 34.47 -4.54 28.50
N LEU A 81 33.30 -3.91 28.71
CA LEU A 81 32.93 -2.67 28.04
C LEU A 81 33.94 -1.54 28.28
N GLU A 82 34.47 -1.41 29.49
CA GLU A 82 35.46 -0.39 29.84
C GLU A 82 36.80 -0.64 29.14
N LEU A 83 37.18 -1.90 28.99
CA LEU A 83 38.41 -2.31 28.29
C LEU A 83 38.36 -1.99 26.79
N VAL A 84 37.21 -2.24 26.17
CA VAL A 84 36.99 -1.97 24.74
C VAL A 84 36.94 -0.46 24.47
N LEU A 85 36.27 0.30 25.33
CA LEU A 85 36.19 1.76 25.20
C LEU A 85 37.49 2.50 25.60
N ALA A 86 38.46 1.80 26.22
CA ALA A 86 39.80 2.32 26.46
C ALA A 86 40.73 2.21 25.24
N GLN A 87 40.38 1.36 24.27
CA GLN A 87 41.07 1.30 22.99
C GLN A 87 40.79 2.57 22.17
N PRO A 88 41.62 2.90 21.14
CA PRO A 88 41.44 4.10 20.31
C PRO A 88 40.28 3.96 19.31
N ILE A 89 39.10 3.63 19.82
CA ILE A 89 37.83 3.54 19.11
C ILE A 89 36.84 4.51 19.74
N SER A 90 36.10 5.25 18.92
CA SER A 90 35.04 6.12 19.43
C SER A 90 33.81 5.31 19.84
N SER A 91 33.07 5.77 20.85
CA SER A 91 31.83 5.10 21.28
C SER A 91 30.78 5.04 20.16
N LEU A 92 30.82 5.99 19.22
CA LEU A 92 29.95 6.02 18.05
C LEU A 92 30.36 4.94 17.03
N GLU A 93 31.65 4.82 16.71
CA GLU A 93 32.14 3.74 15.84
C GLU A 93 31.84 2.35 16.42
N PHE A 94 32.01 2.20 17.74
CA PHE A 94 31.68 0.98 18.47
C PHE A 94 30.19 0.64 18.38
N LEU A 95 29.32 1.61 18.64
CA LEU A 95 27.86 1.43 18.57
C LEU A 95 27.39 1.12 17.14
N LEU A 96 27.89 1.85 16.14
CA LEU A 96 27.56 1.59 14.73
C LEU A 96 28.09 0.23 14.26
N GLY A 97 29.26 -0.18 14.73
CA GLY A 97 29.80 -1.51 14.48
C GLY A 97 28.87 -2.60 15.01
N LYS A 98 28.39 -2.47 16.26
CA LYS A 98 27.42 -3.41 16.84
C LYS A 98 26.10 -3.44 16.06
N PHE A 99 25.57 -2.26 15.71
CA PHE A 99 24.38 -2.14 14.89
C PHE A 99 24.53 -2.88 13.55
N LEU A 100 25.60 -2.61 12.79
CA LEU A 100 25.84 -3.24 11.49
C LEU A 100 26.11 -4.74 11.59
N GLY A 101 26.79 -5.21 12.63
CA GLY A 101 27.01 -6.63 12.87
C GLY A 101 25.71 -7.40 13.15
N ILE A 102 24.83 -6.83 13.98
CA ILE A 102 23.50 -7.39 14.24
C ILE A 102 22.63 -7.32 12.98
N MET A 103 22.66 -6.21 12.25
CA MET A 103 21.95 -6.08 10.97
C MET A 103 22.39 -7.15 9.96
N GLY A 104 23.68 -7.47 9.91
CA GLY A 104 24.19 -8.58 9.09
C GLY A 104 23.57 -9.93 9.49
N PHE A 105 23.54 -10.23 10.78
CA PHE A 105 22.91 -11.48 11.27
C PHE A 105 21.41 -11.52 10.96
N MET A 106 20.71 -10.40 11.14
CA MET A 106 19.29 -10.30 10.78
C MET A 106 19.06 -10.41 9.26
N ALA A 107 19.97 -9.90 8.43
CA ALA A 107 19.90 -10.06 6.98
C ALA A 107 20.04 -11.53 6.58
N VAL A 108 20.88 -12.31 7.29
CA VAL A 108 20.95 -13.77 7.12
C VAL A 108 19.63 -14.44 7.52
N ALA A 109 19.01 -14.01 8.63
CA ALA A 109 17.71 -14.52 9.04
C ALA A 109 16.61 -14.24 8.00
N LEU A 110 16.57 -13.02 7.46
CA LEU A 110 15.65 -12.66 6.37
C LEU A 110 15.98 -13.42 5.09
N ALA A 111 17.24 -13.59 4.73
CA ALA A 111 17.66 -14.39 3.57
C ALA A 111 17.22 -15.85 3.69
N GLY A 112 17.20 -16.41 4.90
CA GLY A 112 16.67 -17.75 5.16
C GLY A 112 15.19 -17.90 4.77
N THR A 113 14.40 -16.82 4.82
CA THR A 113 12.99 -16.84 4.38
C THR A 113 12.82 -16.87 2.86
N LEU A 114 13.88 -16.61 2.08
CA LEU A 114 13.82 -16.68 0.61
C LEU A 114 13.45 -18.08 0.10
N GLY A 115 13.56 -19.12 0.93
CA GLY A 115 13.03 -20.45 0.62
C GLY A 115 11.53 -20.42 0.26
N ALA A 116 10.72 -19.61 0.95
CA ALA A 116 9.30 -19.44 0.61
C ALA A 116 9.12 -18.70 -0.72
N ALA A 117 9.94 -17.68 -0.96
CA ALA A 117 9.94 -16.92 -2.21
C ALA A 117 10.29 -17.79 -3.43
N ILE A 118 11.26 -18.70 -3.28
CA ILE A 118 11.63 -19.68 -4.30
C ILE A 118 10.51 -20.70 -4.47
N GLY A 119 9.90 -21.18 -3.38
CA GLY A 119 8.78 -22.12 -3.42
C GLY A 119 7.59 -21.59 -4.22
N LEU A 120 7.27 -20.29 -4.12
CA LEU A 120 6.21 -19.66 -4.90
C LEU A 120 6.44 -19.73 -6.42
N ARG A 121 7.70 -19.72 -6.88
CA ARG A 121 8.01 -19.84 -8.32
C ARG A 121 7.56 -21.18 -8.90
N LEU A 122 7.45 -22.21 -8.07
CA LEU A 122 6.98 -23.53 -8.49
C LEU A 122 5.45 -23.59 -8.60
N GLY A 123 4.73 -22.74 -7.85
CA GLY A 123 3.27 -22.73 -7.78
C GLY A 123 2.57 -21.58 -8.53
N GLY A 124 3.31 -20.60 -9.05
CA GLY A 124 2.77 -19.46 -9.78
C GLY A 124 3.84 -18.48 -10.26
N ALA A 125 3.40 -17.33 -10.80
CA ALA A 125 4.28 -16.24 -11.23
C ALA A 125 4.39 -15.17 -10.11
N PRO A 126 5.41 -15.23 -9.22
CA PRO A 126 5.52 -14.27 -8.15
C PRO A 126 5.92 -12.87 -8.66
N TYR A 127 5.31 -11.84 -8.07
CA TYR A 127 5.61 -10.46 -8.40
C TYR A 127 6.94 -10.00 -7.79
N PHE A 128 8.01 -10.02 -8.59
CA PHE A 128 9.37 -9.72 -8.13
C PHE A 128 9.55 -8.31 -7.58
N GLY A 129 8.87 -7.31 -8.14
CA GLY A 129 8.95 -5.93 -7.64
C GLY A 129 8.36 -5.81 -6.22
N VAL A 130 7.18 -6.40 -6.00
CA VAL A 130 6.54 -6.46 -4.68
C VAL A 130 7.40 -7.22 -3.67
N MET A 131 7.98 -8.35 -4.09
CA MET A 131 8.91 -9.13 -3.27
C MET A 131 10.12 -8.30 -2.83
N PHE A 132 10.74 -7.56 -3.75
CA PHE A 132 11.87 -6.68 -3.43
C PHE A 132 11.46 -5.60 -2.42
N ALA A 133 10.32 -4.94 -2.64
CA ALA A 133 9.79 -3.93 -1.72
C ALA A 133 9.59 -4.50 -0.31
N GLN A 134 8.99 -5.69 -0.21
CA GLN A 134 8.74 -6.37 1.05
C GLN A 134 10.03 -6.71 1.81
N TYR A 135 11.05 -7.26 1.14
CA TYR A 135 12.34 -7.54 1.75
C TYR A 135 13.10 -6.27 2.15
N ALA A 136 13.07 -5.23 1.31
CA ALA A 136 13.65 -3.93 1.64
C ALA A 136 12.98 -3.30 2.86
N GLY A 137 11.64 -3.31 2.90
CA GLY A 137 10.84 -2.87 4.04
C GLY A 137 11.14 -3.65 5.31
N ALA A 138 11.27 -4.97 5.22
CA ALA A 138 11.60 -5.83 6.35
C ALA A 138 13.00 -5.53 6.91
N LEU A 139 13.96 -5.20 6.04
CA LEU A 139 15.29 -4.78 6.45
C LEU A 139 15.25 -3.41 7.17
N LEU A 140 14.50 -2.44 6.65
CA LEU A 140 14.31 -1.13 7.27
C LEU A 140 13.62 -1.23 8.64
N LEU A 141 12.54 -2.01 8.71
CA LEU A 141 11.86 -2.34 9.96
C LEU A 141 12.82 -2.95 10.96
N THR A 142 13.58 -3.96 10.52
CA THR A 142 14.58 -4.62 11.36
C THR A 142 15.61 -3.63 11.91
N GLY A 143 16.09 -2.69 11.08
CA GLY A 143 17.00 -1.63 11.52
C GLY A 143 16.42 -0.80 12.66
N ALA A 144 15.18 -0.36 12.54
CA ALA A 144 14.50 0.38 13.60
C ALA A 144 14.38 -0.45 14.90
N LEU A 145 14.00 -1.72 14.80
CA LEU A 145 13.86 -2.61 15.95
C LEU A 145 15.21 -2.93 16.61
N VAL A 146 16.27 -3.13 15.82
CA VAL A 146 17.63 -3.38 16.32
C VAL A 146 18.17 -2.16 17.06
N ALA A 147 17.90 -0.95 16.56
CA ALA A 147 18.26 0.28 17.27
C ALA A 147 17.57 0.38 18.64
N ILE A 148 16.28 0.06 18.71
CA ILE A 148 15.52 0.00 19.97
C ILE A 148 16.11 -1.06 20.91
N GLY A 149 16.42 -2.25 20.38
CA GLY A 149 17.03 -3.34 21.14
C GLY A 149 18.41 -3.00 21.71
N LEU A 150 19.26 -2.33 20.92
CA LEU A 150 20.56 -1.83 21.38
C LEU A 150 20.42 -0.75 22.45
N TRP A 151 19.48 0.19 22.28
CA TRP A 151 19.16 1.15 23.32
C TRP A 151 18.73 0.46 24.62
N ALA A 152 17.82 -0.50 24.56
CA ALA A 152 17.37 -1.26 25.72
C ALA A 152 18.52 -2.05 26.39
N SER A 153 19.38 -2.70 25.60
CA SER A 153 20.58 -3.39 26.10
C SER A 153 21.57 -2.44 26.77
N SER A 154 21.64 -1.18 26.34
CA SER A 154 22.50 -0.17 26.96
C SER A 154 22.04 0.29 28.35
N LEU A 155 20.75 0.12 28.69
CA LEU A 155 20.15 0.62 29.95
C LEU A 155 20.49 -0.24 31.18
N THR A 156 20.85 -1.50 30.98
CA THR A 156 20.94 -2.48 32.06
C THR A 156 22.18 -3.38 31.93
N ARG A 157 22.56 -4.01 33.05
CA ARG A 157 23.61 -5.04 33.09
C ARG A 157 23.01 -6.45 32.95
N ASN A 158 21.69 -6.60 33.06
CA ASN A 158 21.02 -7.91 33.00
C ASN A 158 20.37 -8.12 31.63
N GLN A 159 20.73 -9.21 30.95
CA GLN A 159 20.20 -9.60 29.64
C GLN A 159 18.68 -9.77 29.66
N ILE A 160 18.11 -10.37 30.70
CA ILE A 160 16.68 -10.61 30.81
C ILE A 160 15.93 -9.26 30.91
N THR A 161 16.45 -8.33 31.69
CA THR A 161 15.88 -6.98 31.78
C THR A 161 16.01 -6.24 30.44
N ALA A 162 17.14 -6.38 29.73
CA ALA A 162 17.34 -5.77 28.42
C ALA A 162 16.29 -6.29 27.42
N PHE A 163 16.06 -7.60 27.42
CA PHE A 163 15.04 -8.25 26.60
C PHE A 163 13.65 -7.69 26.89
N ILE A 164 13.23 -7.65 28.16
CA ILE A 164 11.88 -7.18 28.56
C ILE A 164 11.69 -5.71 28.16
N VAL A 165 12.68 -4.84 28.39
CA VAL A 165 12.58 -3.42 28.04
C VAL A 165 12.51 -3.23 26.52
N ALA A 166 13.31 -3.98 25.75
CA ALA A 166 13.25 -3.95 24.29
C ALA A 166 11.87 -4.42 23.78
N LEU A 167 11.41 -5.57 24.27
CA LEU A 167 10.12 -6.16 23.92
C LEU A 167 8.97 -5.19 24.21
N ALA A 168 8.92 -4.62 25.42
CA ALA A 168 7.88 -3.68 25.82
C ALA A 168 7.92 -2.40 24.96
N SER A 169 9.10 -1.86 24.67
CA SER A 169 9.24 -0.63 23.88
C SER A 169 8.80 -0.83 22.44
N ILE A 170 9.20 -1.95 21.83
CA ILE A 170 8.77 -2.31 20.47
C ILE A 170 7.26 -2.57 20.45
N PHE A 171 6.73 -3.31 21.43
CA PHE A 171 5.31 -3.59 21.53
C PHE A 171 4.49 -2.32 21.64
N ILE A 172 4.90 -1.35 22.48
CA ILE A 172 4.21 -0.06 22.62
C ILE A 172 4.16 0.69 21.28
N LEU A 173 5.28 0.76 20.55
CA LEU A 173 5.35 1.42 19.25
C LEU A 173 4.49 0.72 18.18
N MET A 174 4.34 -0.60 18.27
CA MET A 174 3.45 -1.36 17.38
C MET A 174 1.98 -1.22 17.79
N ALA A 175 1.70 -1.22 19.10
CA ALA A 175 0.36 -1.19 19.66
C ALA A 175 -0.30 0.18 19.56
N ILE A 176 0.48 1.27 19.42
CA ILE A 176 -0.05 2.64 19.34
C ILE A 176 -1.01 2.84 18.16
N THR A 177 -0.89 2.03 17.11
CA THR A 177 -1.74 2.03 15.91
C THR A 177 -2.96 1.12 16.05
N MET A 178 -3.03 0.26 17.07
CA MET A 178 -4.15 -0.65 17.24
C MET A 178 -5.43 0.14 17.51
N ASN A 179 -6.53 -0.24 16.85
CA ASN A 179 -7.81 0.46 16.95
C ASN A 179 -8.24 0.64 18.41
N VAL A 180 -8.08 -0.41 19.23
CA VAL A 180 -8.40 -0.40 20.66
C VAL A 180 -7.67 0.71 21.42
N VAL A 181 -6.42 1.01 21.04
CA VAL A 181 -5.62 2.07 21.66
C VAL A 181 -6.02 3.44 21.12
N LEU A 182 -6.23 3.55 19.81
CA LEU A 182 -6.60 4.82 19.16
C LEU A 182 -7.95 5.36 19.62
N ILE A 183 -8.94 4.48 19.85
CA ILE A 183 -10.27 4.86 20.35
C ILE A 183 -10.19 5.49 21.75
N GLY A 184 -9.25 5.03 22.57
CA GLY A 184 -9.03 5.59 23.91
C GLY A 184 -8.29 6.93 23.94
N LEU A 185 -7.75 7.39 22.81
CA LEU A 185 -6.97 8.62 22.71
C LEU A 185 -7.82 9.80 22.23
N PRO A 186 -7.57 11.03 22.76
CA PRO A 186 -8.09 12.25 22.17
C PRO A 186 -7.73 12.36 20.67
N PRO A 187 -8.59 12.94 19.80
CA PRO A 187 -8.40 12.94 18.34
C PRO A 187 -7.03 13.43 17.86
N VAL A 188 -6.49 14.46 18.53
CA VAL A 188 -5.16 15.00 18.23
C VAL A 188 -4.07 13.98 18.53
N LEU A 189 -4.15 13.29 19.67
CA LEU A 189 -3.20 12.25 20.06
C LEU A 189 -3.36 11.00 19.20
N ALA A 190 -4.57 10.65 18.78
CA ALA A 190 -4.83 9.57 17.84
C ALA A 190 -4.21 9.86 16.46
N THR A 191 -4.30 11.11 15.98
CA THR A 191 -3.65 11.54 14.72
C THR A 191 -2.12 11.49 14.82
N VAL A 192 -1.55 11.84 15.96
CA VAL A 192 -0.10 11.72 16.19
C VAL A 192 0.31 10.25 16.29
N ALA A 193 -0.47 9.42 16.98
CA ALA A 193 -0.24 8.00 17.16
C ALA A 193 -0.24 7.24 15.83
N THR A 194 -1.17 7.53 14.92
CA THR A 194 -1.21 6.94 13.57
C THR A 194 0.00 7.30 12.73
N ARG A 195 0.51 8.54 12.87
CA ARG A 195 1.73 9.03 12.18
C ARG A 195 3.03 8.49 12.76
N LEU A 196 3.04 8.07 14.03
CA LEU A 196 4.19 7.45 14.68
C LEU A 196 4.09 5.92 14.71
N GLY A 197 3.08 5.37 14.03
CA GLY A 197 2.80 3.94 14.01
C GLY A 197 3.80 3.16 13.18
N LEU A 198 4.46 2.16 13.77
CA LEU A 198 5.39 1.32 13.02
C LEU A 198 4.67 0.45 11.96
N LEU A 199 3.46 -0.02 12.28
CA LEU A 199 2.70 -0.91 11.40
C LEU A 199 2.09 -0.19 10.19
N THR A 200 1.72 1.09 10.30
CA THR A 200 1.14 1.86 9.17
C THR A 200 2.14 2.06 8.04
N HIS A 201 3.38 2.41 8.38
CA HIS A 201 4.47 2.57 7.41
C HIS A 201 4.91 1.23 6.82
N PHE A 202 4.89 0.17 7.63
CA PHE A 202 5.27 -1.15 7.14
C PHE A 202 4.21 -1.76 6.20
N SER A 203 2.91 -1.61 6.51
CA SER A 203 1.83 -2.17 5.68
C SER A 203 1.74 -1.55 4.29
N ALA A 204 2.14 -0.28 4.14
CA ALA A 204 2.27 0.35 2.82
C ALA A 204 3.33 -0.36 1.97
N ILE A 205 4.50 -0.62 2.57
CA ILE A 205 5.62 -1.29 1.90
C ILE A 205 5.28 -2.75 1.55
N THR A 206 4.53 -3.46 2.41
CA THR A 206 4.16 -4.85 2.11
C THR A 206 3.26 -5.01 0.88
N ARG A 207 2.60 -3.94 0.43
CA ARG A 207 1.80 -3.94 -0.80
C ARG A 207 2.63 -3.75 -2.08
N GLY A 208 3.91 -3.41 -1.97
CA GLY A 208 4.80 -3.20 -3.13
C GLY A 208 5.08 -1.75 -3.45
N VAL A 209 4.63 -0.82 -2.61
CA VAL A 209 4.82 0.62 -2.77
C VAL A 209 5.86 1.10 -1.79
N LEU A 210 6.97 1.63 -2.30
CA LEU A 210 8.02 2.24 -1.47
C LEU A 210 7.86 3.75 -1.49
N ASP A 211 7.19 4.30 -0.49
CA ASP A 211 7.14 5.74 -0.28
C ASP A 211 8.40 6.22 0.46
N LEU A 212 8.94 7.36 0.02
CA LEU A 212 10.08 8.01 0.68
C LEU A 212 9.74 8.39 2.13
N ARG A 213 8.48 8.69 2.43
CA ARG A 213 7.99 8.98 3.78
C ARG A 213 8.21 7.79 4.73
N ASP A 214 7.99 6.56 4.25
CA ASP A 214 8.11 5.35 5.06
C ASP A 214 9.59 5.01 5.31
N ILE A 215 10.43 5.19 4.29
CA ILE A 215 11.89 5.02 4.41
C ILE A 215 12.46 6.02 5.43
N VAL A 216 12.08 7.30 5.32
CA VAL A 216 12.48 8.35 6.25
C VAL A 216 12.01 8.04 7.66
N TYR A 217 10.79 7.50 7.82
CA TYR A 217 10.28 7.06 9.11
C TYR A 217 11.19 6.00 9.75
N PHE A 218 11.48 4.89 9.08
CA PHE A 218 12.33 3.84 9.65
C PHE A 218 13.76 4.32 9.95
N VAL A 219 14.34 5.15 9.08
CA VAL A 219 15.66 5.76 9.31
C VAL A 219 15.63 6.68 10.53
N SER A 220 14.58 7.49 10.68
CA SER A 220 14.43 8.41 11.81
C SER A 220 14.34 7.67 13.15
N ILE A 221 13.58 6.58 13.23
CA ILE A 221 13.49 5.73 14.44
C ILE A 221 14.86 5.09 14.72
N THR A 222 15.54 4.61 13.70
CA THR A 222 16.89 4.03 13.82
C THR A 222 17.87 5.06 14.42
N VAL A 223 17.92 6.27 13.86
CA VAL A 223 18.81 7.35 14.33
C VAL A 223 18.44 7.80 15.74
N ALA A 224 17.13 7.95 16.04
CA ALA A 224 16.64 8.37 17.35
C ALA A 224 17.09 7.40 18.46
N PHE A 225 16.87 6.10 18.29
CA PHE A 225 17.22 5.10 19.29
C PHE A 225 18.73 4.84 19.36
N LEU A 226 19.48 4.92 18.25
CA LEU A 226 20.94 4.90 18.32
C LEU A 226 21.51 6.12 19.06
N GLY A 227 20.91 7.30 18.87
CA GLY A 227 21.27 8.51 19.63
C GLY A 227 21.02 8.35 21.13
N LEU A 228 19.90 7.73 21.50
CA LEU A 228 19.60 7.39 22.90
C LEU A 228 20.57 6.35 23.47
N ALA A 229 20.93 5.32 22.69
CA ALA A 229 21.91 4.30 23.09
C ALA A 229 23.29 4.93 23.31
N TYR A 230 23.71 5.83 22.42
CA TYR A 230 24.95 6.58 22.54
C TYR A 230 24.98 7.44 23.81
N LEU A 231 23.89 8.14 24.12
CA LEU A 231 23.74 8.91 25.35
C LEU A 231 23.92 8.04 26.61
N MET A 232 23.36 6.82 26.61
CA MET A 232 23.44 5.89 27.73
C MET A 232 24.84 5.27 27.91
N ILE A 233 25.60 5.10 26.83
CA ILE A 233 27.00 4.67 26.90
C ILE A 233 27.86 5.79 27.50
N GLU A 234 27.75 7.02 26.99
CA GLU A 234 28.54 8.17 27.46
C GLU A 234 28.19 8.62 28.88
N ARG A 235 26.99 8.29 29.38
CA ARG A 235 26.59 8.54 30.77
C ARG A 235 27.55 7.94 31.79
N GLY A 236 28.20 6.82 31.45
CA GLY A 236 29.18 6.16 32.31
C GLY A 236 30.57 6.81 32.28
N ARG A 237 30.86 7.67 31.30
CA ARG A 237 32.19 8.25 31.06
C ARG A 237 32.26 9.72 31.44
N LEU A 238 31.20 10.47 31.16
CA LEU A 238 31.16 11.91 31.37
C LEU A 238 30.72 12.27 32.79
N ASN A 239 31.27 13.36 33.33
CA ASN A 239 30.78 13.93 34.57
C ASN A 239 29.36 14.47 34.36
N LEU A 240 28.38 13.93 35.10
CA LEU A 240 26.96 14.28 34.98
C LEU A 240 26.65 15.76 35.24
N LYS A 241 27.54 16.47 35.96
CA LYS A 241 27.43 17.91 36.22
C LYS A 241 28.27 18.78 35.26
N GLY A 242 29.02 18.17 34.34
CA GLY A 242 29.90 18.86 33.41
C GLY A 242 29.17 19.44 32.19
N GLY A 243 29.76 20.48 31.59
CA GLY A 243 29.23 21.12 30.38
C GLY A 243 29.12 20.15 29.19
N ALA A 244 30.07 19.21 29.04
CA ALA A 244 30.06 18.21 27.98
C ALA A 244 28.83 17.29 28.02
N TRP A 245 28.41 16.84 29.21
CA TRP A 245 27.20 16.04 29.38
C TRP A 245 25.93 16.83 29.00
N ARG A 246 25.88 18.12 29.37
CA ARG A 246 24.77 19.01 28.99
C ARG A 246 24.69 19.18 27.47
N THR A 247 25.82 19.46 26.81
CA THR A 247 25.88 19.61 25.36
C THR A 247 25.46 18.33 24.64
N LEU A 248 25.93 17.17 25.10
CA LEU A 248 25.53 15.88 24.55
C LEU A 248 24.02 15.63 24.70
N ARG A 249 23.46 15.87 25.90
CA ARG A 249 22.02 15.70 26.15
C ARG A 249 21.18 16.61 25.28
N LEU A 250 21.60 17.87 25.09
CA LEU A 250 20.92 18.82 24.20
C LEU A 250 21.03 18.40 22.73
N GLY A 251 22.19 17.89 22.31
CA GLY A 251 22.39 17.37 20.96
C GLY A 251 21.47 16.18 20.65
N VAL A 252 21.41 15.19 21.55
CA VAL A 252 20.50 14.03 21.39
C VAL A 252 19.04 14.47 21.45
N LEU A 253 18.67 15.38 22.35
CA LEU A 253 17.31 15.93 22.37
C LEU A 253 16.96 16.66 21.07
N GLY A 254 17.88 17.44 20.52
CA GLY A 254 17.72 18.10 19.21
C GLY A 254 17.49 17.10 18.08
N ILE A 255 18.29 16.02 18.03
CA ILE A 255 18.11 14.94 17.05
C ILE A 255 16.73 14.29 17.20
N LEU A 256 16.30 13.98 18.43
CA LEU A 256 14.97 13.41 18.68
C LEU A 256 13.85 14.33 18.20
N LEU A 257 13.95 15.63 18.50
CA LEU A 257 12.98 16.62 18.04
C LEU A 257 12.94 16.72 16.51
N ILE A 258 14.10 16.67 15.84
CA ILE A 258 14.18 16.65 14.38
C ILE A 258 13.52 15.38 13.82
N CYS A 259 13.82 14.20 14.38
CA CYS A 259 13.19 12.95 13.97
C CYS A 259 11.67 13.01 14.12
N VAL A 260 11.16 13.48 15.25
CA VAL A 260 9.71 13.65 15.47
C VAL A 260 9.12 14.66 14.48
N ALA A 261 9.74 15.83 14.30
CA ALA A 261 9.26 16.86 13.40
C ALA A 261 9.20 16.38 11.93
N VAL A 262 10.23 15.67 11.45
CA VAL A 262 10.28 15.13 10.09
C VAL A 262 9.14 14.13 9.86
N ASN A 263 8.83 13.28 10.84
CA ASN A 263 7.70 12.34 10.73
C ASN A 263 6.34 13.04 10.77
N LEU A 264 6.18 14.04 11.65
CA LEU A 264 4.92 14.81 11.73
C LEU A 264 4.65 15.63 10.45
N LEU A 265 5.72 16.10 9.80
CA LEU A 265 5.70 16.81 8.52
C LEU A 265 5.81 15.89 7.30
N GLY A 266 5.81 14.56 7.52
CA GLY A 266 6.03 13.55 6.47
C GLY A 266 5.08 13.64 5.28
N ARG A 267 3.89 14.26 5.44
CA ARG A 267 2.94 14.52 4.35
C ARG A 267 3.52 15.33 3.19
N HIS A 268 4.57 16.12 3.43
CA HIS A 268 5.20 16.95 2.40
C HIS A 268 6.34 16.21 1.67
N ILE A 269 6.74 15.03 2.15
CA ILE A 269 7.78 14.21 1.54
C ILE A 269 7.15 13.47 0.35
N ARG A 270 7.32 14.04 -0.84
CA ARG A 270 6.89 13.44 -2.10
C ARG A 270 7.98 12.50 -2.63
N GLY A 271 7.57 11.39 -3.21
CA GLY A 271 8.46 10.38 -3.78
C GLY A 271 7.92 8.99 -3.50
N ARG A 272 7.41 8.33 -4.54
CA ARG A 272 6.84 6.99 -4.48
C ARG A 272 7.48 6.15 -5.57
N LEU A 273 7.97 4.96 -5.19
CA LEU A 273 8.40 3.95 -6.13
C LEU A 273 7.40 2.79 -6.07
N ASP A 274 6.55 2.72 -7.09
CA ASP A 274 5.60 1.63 -7.25
C ASP A 274 6.25 0.46 -7.99
N LEU A 275 6.42 -0.65 -7.27
CA LEU A 275 7.01 -1.89 -7.78
C LEU A 275 5.94 -2.96 -8.05
N THR A 276 4.66 -2.59 -8.04
CA THR A 276 3.57 -3.51 -8.39
C THR A 276 3.54 -3.82 -9.89
N PRO A 277 3.04 -5.00 -10.27
CA PRO A 277 2.80 -5.34 -11.67
C PRO A 277 1.82 -4.35 -12.30
N GLY A 278 2.14 -3.84 -13.49
CA GLY A 278 1.29 -2.84 -14.15
C GLY A 278 1.27 -1.46 -13.48
N LYS A 279 2.04 -1.27 -12.39
CA LYS A 279 2.03 -0.05 -11.55
C LYS A 279 0.62 0.32 -11.08
N THR A 280 -0.07 -0.60 -10.42
CA THR A 280 -1.47 -0.44 -9.94
C THR A 280 -1.66 0.78 -9.02
N TYR A 281 -0.60 1.27 -8.39
CA TYR A 281 -0.63 2.48 -7.57
C TYR A 281 -0.02 3.68 -8.29
N THR A 282 0.08 3.68 -9.61
CA THR A 282 0.55 4.81 -10.43
C THR A 282 -0.37 4.94 -11.63
N LEU A 283 -0.74 6.18 -11.97
CA LEU A 283 -1.60 6.40 -13.13
C LEU A 283 -1.03 5.75 -14.39
N SER A 284 -1.89 4.99 -15.07
CA SER A 284 -1.60 4.44 -16.38
C SER A 284 -1.32 5.55 -17.40
N THR A 285 -0.58 5.22 -18.45
CA THR A 285 -0.31 6.14 -19.57
C THR A 285 -1.61 6.59 -20.25
N THR A 286 -2.62 5.71 -20.28
CA THR A 286 -3.93 6.02 -20.85
C THR A 286 -4.65 7.06 -20.02
N THR A 287 -4.77 6.84 -18.70
CA THR A 287 -5.37 7.82 -17.78
C THR A 287 -4.67 9.15 -17.84
N ARG A 288 -3.32 9.17 -17.85
CA ARG A 288 -2.56 10.41 -17.99
C ARG A 288 -2.91 11.15 -19.29
N THR A 289 -2.94 10.45 -20.42
CA THR A 289 -3.31 11.04 -21.72
C THR A 289 -4.73 11.61 -21.70
N VAL A 290 -5.69 10.91 -21.08
CA VAL A 290 -7.07 11.41 -20.93
C VAL A 290 -7.10 12.70 -20.11
N LEU A 291 -6.41 12.72 -18.97
CA LEU A 291 -6.40 13.87 -18.07
C LEU A 291 -5.66 15.08 -18.66
N GLU A 292 -4.60 14.85 -19.44
CA GLU A 292 -3.83 15.92 -20.11
C GLU A 292 -4.59 16.55 -21.30
N ASN A 293 -5.56 15.84 -21.89
CA ASN A 293 -6.34 16.29 -23.05
C ASN A 293 -7.80 16.64 -22.70
N LEU A 294 -8.08 17.06 -21.45
CA LEU A 294 -9.41 17.51 -21.06
C LEU A 294 -9.74 18.86 -21.73
N ASP A 295 -10.87 18.93 -22.43
CA ASP A 295 -11.31 20.13 -23.15
C ASP A 295 -11.93 21.20 -22.23
N ASP A 296 -12.51 20.79 -21.10
CA ASP A 296 -13.09 21.67 -20.08
C ASP A 296 -12.74 21.18 -18.66
N VAL A 297 -13.07 21.97 -17.65
CA VAL A 297 -12.73 21.72 -16.26
C VAL A 297 -13.55 20.56 -15.69
N VAL A 298 -12.88 19.45 -15.35
CA VAL A 298 -13.44 18.36 -14.56
C VAL A 298 -13.31 18.68 -13.08
N THR A 299 -14.41 18.69 -12.34
CA THR A 299 -14.41 18.86 -10.88
C THR A 299 -14.63 17.52 -10.19
N ILE A 300 -13.62 17.03 -9.48
CA ILE A 300 -13.71 15.87 -8.63
C ILE A 300 -13.97 16.31 -7.19
N LYS A 301 -15.10 15.89 -6.62
CA LYS A 301 -15.47 16.10 -5.22
C LYS A 301 -15.27 14.81 -4.43
N PHE A 302 -14.35 14.84 -3.48
CA PHE A 302 -14.07 13.72 -2.58
C PHE A 302 -14.73 13.95 -1.22
N PHE A 303 -15.56 13.00 -0.80
CA PHE A 303 -16.28 13.04 0.47
C PHE A 303 -15.69 11.97 1.39
N ALA A 304 -15.02 12.40 2.45
CA ALA A 304 -14.46 11.50 3.45
C ALA A 304 -14.75 12.00 4.85
N SER A 305 -15.60 11.28 5.58
CA SER A 305 -15.90 11.59 6.97
C SER A 305 -14.64 11.48 7.85
N PRO A 306 -14.52 12.32 8.90
CA PRO A 306 -13.35 12.29 9.79
C PRO A 306 -13.33 11.06 10.70
N GLU A 307 -14.47 10.46 11.00
CA GLU A 307 -14.61 9.32 11.92
C GLU A 307 -14.86 8.00 11.16
N LEU A 308 -13.93 7.62 10.28
CA LEU A 308 -13.99 6.33 9.60
C LEU A 308 -13.30 5.25 10.45
N PRO A 309 -13.75 3.98 10.38
CA PRO A 309 -13.03 2.88 10.99
C PRO A 309 -11.59 2.82 10.45
N PRO A 310 -10.58 2.47 11.27
CA PRO A 310 -9.18 2.47 10.84
C PRO A 310 -8.87 1.57 9.62
N GLN A 311 -9.70 0.55 9.39
CA GLN A 311 -9.63 -0.32 8.20
C GLN A 311 -9.92 0.47 6.91
N VAL A 312 -10.84 1.42 6.98
CA VAL A 312 -11.27 2.28 5.88
C VAL A 312 -10.33 3.48 5.74
N ASP A 313 -9.64 3.87 6.81
CA ASP A 313 -8.70 4.99 6.81
C ASP A 313 -7.47 4.73 5.90
N LEU A 314 -7.05 3.46 5.77
CA LEU A 314 -6.05 3.06 4.77
C LEU A 314 -6.55 3.25 3.35
N VAL A 315 -7.80 2.84 3.08
CA VAL A 315 -8.43 3.01 1.77
C VAL A 315 -8.60 4.49 1.44
N LYS A 316 -9.04 5.29 2.42
CA LYS A 316 -9.11 6.76 2.30
C LYS A 316 -7.76 7.34 1.88
N ARG A 317 -6.66 6.94 2.54
CA ARG A 317 -5.32 7.39 2.18
C ARG A 317 -4.98 7.05 0.73
N ASP A 318 -5.26 5.81 0.32
CA ASP A 318 -4.96 5.34 -1.03
C ASP A 318 -5.82 6.09 -2.09
N VAL A 319 -7.08 6.40 -1.78
CA VAL A 319 -7.95 7.27 -2.60
C VAL A 319 -7.43 8.70 -2.66
N GLU A 320 -7.04 9.28 -1.53
CA GLU A 320 -6.48 10.64 -1.48
C GLU A 320 -5.20 10.75 -2.30
N ASP A 321 -4.33 9.73 -2.22
CA ASP A 321 -3.10 9.64 -3.00
C ASP A 321 -3.42 9.52 -4.51
N LEU A 322 -4.37 8.67 -4.91
CA LEU A 322 -4.81 8.54 -6.32
C LEU A 322 -5.40 9.86 -6.85
N LEU A 323 -6.31 10.48 -6.10
CA LEU A 323 -6.94 11.73 -6.52
C LEU A 323 -5.94 12.89 -6.59
N ALA A 324 -4.94 12.90 -5.72
CA ALA A 324 -3.84 13.86 -5.80
C ALA A 324 -3.02 13.66 -7.09
N ASP A 325 -2.79 12.42 -7.51
CA ASP A 325 -2.14 12.12 -8.79
C ASP A 325 -3.01 12.57 -9.98
N TYR A 326 -4.33 12.38 -9.92
CA TYR A 326 -5.27 12.88 -10.93
C TYR A 326 -5.21 14.41 -11.06
N ALA A 327 -5.27 15.12 -9.94
CA ALA A 327 -5.18 16.58 -9.93
C ALA A 327 -3.82 17.08 -10.45
N ALA A 328 -2.74 16.35 -10.18
CA ALA A 328 -1.43 16.68 -10.71
C ALA A 328 -1.31 16.42 -12.23
N ALA A 329 -1.98 15.38 -12.74
CA ALA A 329 -1.97 15.04 -14.16
C ALA A 329 -2.90 15.94 -14.99
N GLY A 330 -4.09 16.28 -14.48
CA GLY A 330 -5.05 17.14 -15.17
C GLY A 330 -4.72 18.64 -15.13
N GLY A 331 -3.76 19.05 -14.29
CA GLY A 331 -3.31 20.45 -14.21
C GLY A 331 -4.46 21.40 -13.88
N ASP A 332 -4.60 22.47 -14.66
CA ASP A 332 -5.64 23.49 -14.45
C ASP A 332 -7.05 23.01 -14.87
N ASN A 333 -7.14 21.98 -15.71
CA ASN A 333 -8.40 21.42 -16.20
C ASN A 333 -8.98 20.35 -15.26
N LEU A 334 -8.35 20.10 -14.10
CA LEU A 334 -8.90 19.23 -13.06
C LEU A 334 -8.88 19.89 -11.69
N GLN A 335 -10.06 20.11 -11.12
CA GLN A 335 -10.21 20.65 -9.76
C GLN A 335 -10.60 19.56 -8.79
N LEU A 336 -9.77 19.36 -7.75
CA LEU A 336 -10.05 18.42 -6.67
C LEU A 336 -10.54 19.16 -5.41
N LEU A 337 -11.83 19.01 -5.11
CA LEU A 337 -12.46 19.53 -3.90
C LEU A 337 -12.61 18.42 -2.85
N ARG A 338 -12.29 18.72 -1.59
CA ARG A 338 -12.37 17.76 -0.48
C ARG A 338 -13.40 18.24 0.53
N PHE A 339 -14.29 17.34 0.91
CA PHE A 339 -15.34 17.57 1.89
C PHE A 339 -15.21 16.56 3.03
N SER A 340 -15.50 17.00 4.25
CA SER A 340 -15.49 16.15 5.44
C SER A 340 -16.88 16.08 6.10
N PRO A 341 -17.85 15.39 5.48
CA PRO A 341 -19.21 15.27 6.01
C PRO A 341 -19.18 14.74 7.44
N SER A 342 -19.71 15.54 8.36
CA SER A 342 -19.82 15.20 9.78
C SER A 342 -20.86 16.07 10.46
N ALA A 343 -21.29 15.70 11.66
CA ALA A 343 -22.19 16.55 12.45
C ALA A 343 -21.59 17.95 12.75
N ALA A 344 -20.26 18.09 12.67
CA ALA A 344 -19.57 19.37 12.85
C ALA A 344 -19.49 20.22 11.56
N ASP A 345 -19.75 19.63 10.41
CA ASP A 345 -19.74 20.29 9.10
C ASP A 345 -21.00 19.93 8.30
N PRO A 346 -22.14 20.60 8.59
CA PRO A 346 -23.40 20.34 7.92
C PRO A 346 -23.39 20.73 6.43
N GLU A 347 -22.53 21.68 6.03
CA GLU A 347 -22.40 22.10 4.62
C GLU A 347 -21.80 20.97 3.78
N ALA A 348 -20.73 20.33 4.26
CA ALA A 348 -20.15 19.17 3.61
C ALA A 348 -21.13 17.99 3.49
N GLN A 349 -21.98 17.79 4.51
CA GLN A 349 -23.02 16.76 4.47
C GLN A 349 -24.11 17.07 3.44
N ALA A 350 -24.63 18.30 3.43
CA ALA A 350 -25.63 18.73 2.45
C ALA A 350 -25.10 18.61 1.01
N GLU A 351 -23.82 18.91 0.79
CA GLU A 351 -23.20 18.73 -0.52
C GLU A 351 -23.08 17.24 -0.90
N ALA A 352 -22.74 16.35 0.04
CA ALA A 352 -22.72 14.90 -0.21
C ALA A 352 -24.11 14.38 -0.61
N GLU A 353 -25.16 14.85 0.07
CA GLU A 353 -26.56 14.51 -0.23
C GLU A 353 -27.00 15.09 -1.58
N ARG A 354 -26.65 16.35 -1.90
CA ARG A 354 -26.91 16.99 -3.19
C ARG A 354 -26.28 16.24 -4.35
N MET A 355 -25.07 15.75 -4.12
CA MET A 355 -24.33 14.93 -5.07
C MET A 355 -24.75 13.46 -5.02
N SER A 356 -25.81 13.07 -4.30
CA SER A 356 -26.32 11.69 -4.18
C SER A 356 -25.25 10.66 -3.77
N VAL A 357 -24.30 11.05 -2.92
CA VAL A 357 -23.27 10.15 -2.38
C VAL A 357 -23.88 9.38 -1.20
N PRO A 358 -23.91 8.04 -1.23
CA PRO A 358 -24.58 7.27 -0.19
C PRO A 358 -23.83 7.32 1.15
N ALA A 359 -24.57 7.56 2.22
CA ALA A 359 -24.07 7.40 3.59
C ALA A 359 -24.00 5.91 3.96
N ILE A 360 -22.96 5.53 4.69
CA ILE A 360 -22.70 4.14 5.06
C ILE A 360 -22.68 4.05 6.57
N GLN A 361 -23.31 3.00 7.09
CA GLN A 361 -23.31 2.71 8.51
C GLN A 361 -22.05 1.93 8.87
N PHE A 362 -21.25 2.50 9.76
CA PHE A 362 -20.09 1.87 10.36
C PHE A 362 -20.40 1.50 11.81
N ASN A 363 -20.04 0.28 12.19
CA ASN A 363 -20.02 -0.11 13.59
C ASN A 363 -18.73 0.43 14.21
N VAL A 364 -18.85 1.55 14.91
CA VAL A 364 -17.73 2.17 15.62
C VAL A 364 -17.80 1.76 17.08
N LEU A 365 -16.67 1.34 17.64
CA LEU A 365 -16.60 1.03 19.06
C LEU A 365 -16.68 2.35 19.84
N GLY A 366 -17.82 2.61 20.49
CA GLY A 366 -17.97 3.73 21.41
C GLY A 366 -17.24 3.46 22.74
N GLN A 367 -17.30 4.43 23.65
CA GLN A 367 -16.66 4.29 24.97
C GLN A 367 -17.26 3.18 25.85
N GLU A 368 -18.52 2.79 25.61
CA GLU A 368 -19.24 1.77 26.39
C GLU A 368 -19.92 0.68 25.53
N GLU A 369 -20.34 1.00 24.29
CA GLU A 369 -21.02 0.05 23.38
C GLU A 369 -20.63 0.28 21.90
N PHE A 370 -20.89 -0.73 21.05
CA PHE A 370 -20.85 -0.55 19.60
C PHE A 370 -21.93 0.47 19.19
N GLN A 371 -21.51 1.62 18.66
CA GLN A 371 -22.40 2.62 18.10
C GLN A 371 -22.38 2.54 16.57
N VAL A 372 -23.56 2.42 15.98
CA VAL A 372 -23.71 2.58 14.53
C VAL A 372 -23.59 4.07 14.22
N ARG A 373 -22.52 4.48 13.54
CA ARG A 373 -22.39 5.86 13.01
C ARG A 373 -22.47 5.85 11.51
N GLN A 374 -23.09 6.88 10.95
CA GLN A 374 -23.10 7.12 9.52
C GLN A 374 -21.85 7.89 9.12
N GLY A 375 -21.19 7.45 8.05
CA GLY A 375 -20.05 8.15 7.45
C GLY A 375 -20.07 8.05 5.94
N TYR A 376 -19.29 8.91 5.29
CA TYR A 376 -19.18 9.01 3.85
C TYR A 376 -17.74 8.67 3.43
N LEU A 377 -17.60 7.82 2.41
CA LEU A 377 -16.36 7.66 1.66
C LEU A 377 -16.74 7.45 0.18
N GLY A 378 -16.88 8.54 -0.56
CA GLY A 378 -17.35 8.50 -1.94
C GLY A 378 -16.73 9.59 -2.79
N ILE A 379 -16.83 9.43 -4.10
CA ILE A 379 -16.30 10.39 -5.07
C ILE A 379 -17.43 10.77 -6.01
N SER A 380 -17.56 12.06 -6.27
CA SER A 380 -18.42 12.56 -7.33
C SER A 380 -17.58 13.32 -8.35
N ILE A 381 -17.84 13.09 -9.63
CA ILE A 381 -17.15 13.73 -10.74
C ILE A 381 -18.19 14.58 -11.46
N GLN A 382 -17.86 15.85 -11.68
CA GLN A 382 -18.67 16.78 -12.44
C GLN A 382 -17.91 17.25 -13.67
N TYR A 383 -18.58 17.27 -14.81
CA TYR A 383 -18.07 17.82 -16.05
C TYR A 383 -19.22 18.52 -16.78
N ALA A 384 -19.08 19.83 -17.00
CA ALA A 384 -20.19 20.69 -17.46
C ALA A 384 -21.46 20.45 -16.61
N ASP A 385 -22.58 20.04 -17.24
CA ASP A 385 -23.86 19.76 -16.57
C ASP A 385 -24.02 18.29 -16.12
N GLN A 386 -23.05 17.43 -16.44
CA GLN A 386 -23.09 16.00 -16.11
C GLN A 386 -22.45 15.73 -14.75
N THR A 387 -23.04 14.80 -14.00
CA THR A 387 -22.51 14.33 -12.72
C THR A 387 -22.50 12.81 -12.72
N SER A 388 -21.35 12.22 -12.39
CA SER A 388 -21.19 10.78 -12.20
C SER A 388 -20.69 10.51 -10.79
N ASN A 389 -21.29 9.52 -10.13
CA ASN A 389 -20.95 9.16 -8.76
C ASN A 389 -20.26 7.81 -8.73
N VAL A 390 -19.13 7.76 -8.03
CA VAL A 390 -18.48 6.52 -7.65
C VAL A 390 -18.91 6.22 -6.21
N PRO A 391 -19.84 5.25 -6.01
CA PRO A 391 -20.26 4.85 -4.67
C PRO A 391 -19.10 4.23 -3.90
N PHE A 392 -19.34 3.97 -2.61
CA PHE A 392 -18.34 3.57 -1.61
C PHE A 392 -17.12 2.83 -2.16
N VAL A 393 -15.95 3.46 -1.99
CA VAL A 393 -14.68 2.83 -2.36
C VAL A 393 -14.28 1.86 -1.25
N ARG A 394 -14.50 0.56 -1.48
CA ARG A 394 -14.04 -0.52 -0.59
C ARG A 394 -12.57 -0.89 -0.82
N GLN A 395 -12.16 -0.82 -2.07
CA GLN A 395 -10.83 -1.18 -2.57
C GLN A 395 -10.46 -0.19 -3.67
N THR A 396 -9.16 0.03 -3.89
CA THR A 396 -8.66 0.99 -4.89
C THR A 396 -8.17 0.33 -6.17
N ASP A 397 -8.18 -1.01 -6.26
CA ASP A 397 -7.55 -1.75 -7.34
C ASP A 397 -8.18 -1.46 -8.73
N ASP A 398 -9.50 -1.22 -8.78
CA ASP A 398 -10.27 -0.87 -9.98
C ASP A 398 -10.62 0.62 -10.06
N LEU A 399 -10.24 1.40 -9.04
CA LEU A 399 -10.72 2.77 -8.88
C LEU A 399 -10.22 3.70 -9.98
N GLU A 400 -8.96 3.55 -10.40
CA GLU A 400 -8.43 4.35 -11.53
C GLU A 400 -9.26 4.11 -12.79
N PHE A 401 -9.52 2.85 -13.14
CA PHE A 401 -10.29 2.52 -14.34
C PHE A 401 -11.70 3.14 -14.28
N ARG A 402 -12.39 3.01 -13.15
CA ARG A 402 -13.75 3.56 -12.97
C ARG A 402 -13.76 5.09 -13.03
N LEU A 403 -12.79 5.76 -12.44
CA LEU A 403 -12.67 7.22 -12.48
C LEU A 403 -12.36 7.70 -13.89
N THR A 404 -11.35 7.13 -14.56
CA THR A 404 -10.99 7.51 -15.94
C THR A 404 -12.14 7.27 -16.90
N SER A 405 -12.78 6.10 -16.84
CA SER A 405 -13.92 5.79 -17.72
C SER A 405 -15.10 6.73 -17.49
N ALA A 406 -15.39 7.11 -16.23
CA ALA A 406 -16.40 8.11 -15.94
C ALA A 406 -16.03 9.50 -16.50
N VAL A 407 -14.77 9.90 -16.41
CA VAL A 407 -14.28 11.15 -17.01
C VAL A 407 -14.43 11.11 -18.54
N VAL A 408 -13.98 10.03 -19.20
CA VAL A 408 -14.12 9.88 -20.67
C VAL A 408 -15.57 9.91 -21.10
N ALA A 409 -16.44 9.14 -20.42
CA ALA A 409 -17.86 9.05 -20.75
C ALA A 409 -18.61 10.38 -20.61
N MET A 410 -18.11 11.31 -19.79
CA MET A 410 -18.68 12.65 -19.64
C MET A 410 -18.00 13.69 -20.54
N SER A 411 -16.72 13.50 -20.86
CA SER A 411 -15.91 14.43 -21.66
C SER A 411 -16.18 14.30 -23.15
N ASP A 412 -16.48 13.08 -23.63
CA ASP A 412 -16.81 12.80 -25.02
C ASP A 412 -18.32 12.48 -25.16
N PRO A 413 -19.15 13.39 -25.71
CA PRO A 413 -20.56 13.14 -25.96
C PRO A 413 -20.79 12.10 -27.06
N THR A 414 -19.79 11.82 -27.90
CA THR A 414 -19.87 10.86 -29.00
C THR A 414 -19.34 9.51 -28.55
N ARG A 415 -20.12 8.79 -27.74
CA ARG A 415 -19.86 7.36 -27.50
C ARG A 415 -19.77 6.66 -28.85
N ALA A 416 -18.63 6.05 -29.14
CA ALA A 416 -18.46 5.27 -30.36
C ALA A 416 -19.61 4.26 -30.48
N THR A 417 -20.23 4.18 -31.64
CA THR A 417 -21.39 3.31 -31.84
C THR A 417 -20.92 1.91 -32.19
N VAL A 418 -21.35 0.93 -31.40
CA VAL A 418 -21.17 -0.50 -31.66
C VAL A 418 -22.47 -1.03 -32.26
N GLY A 419 -22.39 -1.55 -33.47
CA GLY A 419 -23.50 -2.18 -34.17
C GLY A 419 -23.50 -3.69 -33.93
N PHE A 420 -24.65 -4.28 -33.58
CA PHE A 420 -24.85 -5.72 -33.59
C PHE A 420 -25.62 -6.11 -34.84
N LEU A 421 -25.05 -7.01 -35.65
CA LEU A 421 -25.73 -7.52 -36.83
C LEU A 421 -26.95 -8.35 -36.41
N THR A 422 -28.07 -8.10 -37.07
CA THR A 422 -29.31 -8.86 -36.90
C THR A 422 -29.90 -9.24 -38.25
N GLY A 423 -30.49 -10.42 -38.33
CA GLY A 423 -31.22 -10.88 -39.52
C GLY A 423 -30.92 -12.33 -39.91
N HIS A 424 -29.86 -12.91 -39.34
CA HIS A 424 -29.32 -14.21 -39.70
C HIS A 424 -29.32 -15.20 -38.53
N GLY A 425 -30.13 -14.94 -37.51
CA GLY A 425 -30.22 -15.78 -36.30
C GLY A 425 -29.08 -15.55 -35.30
N GLU A 426 -28.43 -14.38 -35.35
CA GLU A 426 -27.40 -14.00 -34.37
C GLU A 426 -27.94 -13.90 -32.94
N ALA A 427 -27.04 -14.03 -31.96
CA ALA A 427 -27.37 -13.81 -30.56
C ALA A 427 -27.87 -12.37 -30.35
N SER A 428 -29.14 -12.23 -29.98
CA SER A 428 -29.80 -10.94 -29.82
C SER A 428 -29.25 -10.18 -28.60
N VAL A 429 -29.10 -8.87 -28.76
CA VAL A 429 -28.79 -7.88 -27.70
C VAL A 429 -29.84 -7.91 -26.58
N LEU A 430 -31.06 -8.36 -26.88
CA LEU A 430 -32.16 -8.51 -25.91
C LEU A 430 -32.31 -9.94 -25.36
N GLY A 431 -31.43 -10.86 -25.75
CA GLY A 431 -31.48 -12.28 -25.38
C GLY A 431 -30.11 -12.79 -24.98
N GLU A 432 -29.55 -13.71 -25.75
CA GLU A 432 -28.31 -14.44 -25.43
C GLU A 432 -27.07 -13.54 -25.30
N ALA A 433 -27.09 -12.33 -25.88
CA ALA A 433 -26.00 -11.37 -25.80
C ALA A 433 -26.27 -10.21 -24.82
N SER A 434 -27.33 -10.26 -24.00
CA SER A 434 -27.76 -9.13 -23.16
C SER A 434 -26.70 -8.70 -22.15
N GLY A 435 -26.06 -9.61 -21.42
CA GLY A 435 -25.01 -9.25 -20.45
C GLY A 435 -23.78 -8.63 -21.10
N PHE A 436 -23.43 -9.09 -22.32
CA PHE A 436 -22.33 -8.51 -23.10
C PHE A 436 -22.69 -7.12 -23.64
N ALA A 437 -23.91 -6.95 -24.14
CA ALA A 437 -24.42 -5.68 -24.60
C ALA A 437 -24.51 -4.64 -23.47
N GLU A 438 -25.04 -5.02 -22.32
CA GLU A 438 -25.17 -4.16 -21.13
C GLU A 438 -23.79 -3.67 -20.66
N THR A 439 -22.77 -4.53 -20.71
CA THR A 439 -21.38 -4.15 -20.41
C THR A 439 -20.84 -3.12 -21.41
N LEU A 440 -21.15 -3.27 -22.70
CA LEU A 440 -20.74 -2.32 -23.73
C LEU A 440 -21.49 -0.99 -23.61
N GLU A 441 -22.79 -1.00 -23.28
CA GLU A 441 -23.62 0.20 -23.11
C GLU A 441 -23.11 1.14 -22.01
N GLN A 442 -22.29 0.63 -21.07
CA GLN A 442 -21.62 1.46 -20.06
C GLN A 442 -20.70 2.52 -20.68
N ASN A 443 -20.07 2.22 -21.82
CA ASN A 443 -19.05 3.06 -22.45
C ASN A 443 -19.34 3.40 -23.92
N PHE A 444 -20.23 2.66 -24.58
CA PHE A 444 -20.53 2.75 -26.01
C PHE A 444 -22.03 2.95 -26.25
N GLN A 445 -22.38 3.44 -27.44
CA GLN A 445 -23.76 3.40 -27.90
C GLN A 445 -23.97 2.07 -28.64
N VAL A 446 -24.89 1.24 -28.16
CA VAL A 446 -25.19 -0.04 -28.82
C VAL A 446 -26.44 0.10 -29.68
N ILE A 447 -26.37 -0.33 -30.95
CA ILE A 447 -27.52 -0.35 -31.86
C ILE A 447 -27.61 -1.69 -32.58
N ASN A 448 -28.81 -2.08 -32.98
CA ASN A 448 -29.01 -3.18 -33.92
C ASN A 448 -28.82 -2.69 -35.36
N VAL A 449 -28.15 -3.50 -36.17
CA VAL A 449 -27.87 -3.22 -37.57
C VAL A 449 -28.45 -4.37 -38.39
N ASP A 450 -29.49 -4.07 -39.15
CA ASP A 450 -30.09 -4.99 -40.11
C ASP A 450 -29.66 -4.60 -41.52
N ILE A 451 -29.01 -5.53 -42.23
CA ILE A 451 -28.57 -5.36 -43.63
C ILE A 451 -29.29 -6.29 -44.60
N THR A 452 -30.35 -6.98 -44.17
CA THR A 452 -31.08 -7.97 -44.99
C THR A 452 -31.92 -7.34 -46.10
N THR A 453 -32.15 -6.03 -46.04
CA THR A 453 -32.95 -5.30 -47.04
C THR A 453 -32.08 -4.88 -48.23
N ASP A 454 -32.62 -4.95 -49.43
CA ASP A 454 -31.92 -4.61 -50.67
C ASP A 454 -31.37 -3.16 -50.64
N GLY A 455 -30.05 -3.02 -50.81
CA GLY A 455 -29.35 -1.73 -50.76
C GLY A 455 -29.05 -1.21 -49.35
N ALA A 456 -29.39 -1.95 -48.29
CA ALA A 456 -29.01 -1.61 -46.92
C ALA A 456 -27.48 -1.64 -46.75
N ARG A 457 -26.98 -0.74 -45.89
CA ARG A 457 -25.57 -0.62 -45.54
C ARG A 457 -25.44 -0.48 -44.03
N VAL A 458 -24.27 -0.84 -43.52
CA VAL A 458 -23.91 -0.50 -42.14
C VAL A 458 -23.91 1.03 -42.01
N PRO A 459 -24.63 1.61 -41.03
CA PRO A 459 -24.68 3.07 -40.85
C PRO A 459 -23.28 3.66 -40.61
N ASP A 460 -23.00 4.83 -41.18
CA ASP A 460 -21.70 5.51 -41.06
C ASP A 460 -21.34 5.89 -39.61
N SER A 461 -22.33 5.92 -38.70
CA SER A 461 -22.11 6.14 -37.27
C SER A 461 -21.46 4.94 -36.57
N VAL A 462 -21.54 3.73 -37.13
CA VAL A 462 -21.01 2.51 -36.52
C VAL A 462 -19.49 2.48 -36.64
N SER A 463 -18.80 2.45 -35.51
CA SER A 463 -17.33 2.34 -35.45
C SER A 463 -16.86 0.89 -35.44
N VAL A 464 -17.64 0.01 -34.81
CA VAL A 464 -17.38 -1.44 -34.72
C VAL A 464 -18.67 -2.21 -34.99
N LEU A 465 -18.63 -3.17 -35.91
CA LEU A 465 -19.73 -4.11 -36.15
C LEU A 465 -19.43 -5.48 -35.53
N ILE A 466 -20.36 -6.00 -34.74
CA ILE A 466 -20.28 -7.30 -34.08
C ILE A 466 -21.23 -8.28 -34.77
N ILE A 467 -20.70 -9.43 -35.18
CA ILE A 467 -21.47 -10.54 -35.76
C ILE A 467 -21.36 -11.73 -34.81
N GLN A 468 -22.45 -12.05 -34.12
CA GLN A 468 -22.51 -13.06 -33.05
C GLN A 468 -23.19 -14.36 -33.53
N GLY A 469 -22.42 -15.29 -34.08
CA GLY A 469 -22.89 -16.65 -34.38
C GLY A 469 -24.06 -16.72 -35.36
N PRO A 470 -23.95 -16.20 -36.59
CA PRO A 470 -25.02 -16.24 -37.57
C PRO A 470 -25.37 -17.70 -37.92
N GLN A 471 -26.66 -18.02 -37.90
CA GLN A 471 -27.21 -19.36 -38.14
C GLN A 471 -27.56 -19.58 -39.62
N THR A 472 -27.81 -18.50 -40.36
CA THR A 472 -28.04 -18.55 -41.82
C THR A 472 -26.88 -17.93 -42.59
N PRO A 473 -26.53 -18.45 -43.77
CA PRO A 473 -25.52 -17.84 -44.63
C PRO A 473 -25.93 -16.42 -45.05
N LEU A 474 -24.98 -15.49 -45.05
CA LEU A 474 -25.18 -14.16 -45.59
C LEU A 474 -25.24 -14.20 -47.13
N ALA A 475 -26.13 -13.39 -47.70
CA ALA A 475 -26.25 -13.19 -49.13
C ALA A 475 -25.04 -12.41 -49.69
N GLU A 476 -24.80 -12.51 -51.00
CA GLU A 476 -23.68 -11.85 -51.66
C GLU A 476 -23.73 -10.31 -51.50
N ALA A 477 -24.93 -9.72 -51.60
CA ALA A 477 -25.16 -8.28 -51.43
C ALA A 477 -24.83 -7.79 -50.01
N GLU A 478 -25.14 -8.60 -48.99
CA GLU A 478 -24.81 -8.31 -47.58
C GLU A 478 -23.29 -8.41 -47.37
N GLY A 479 -22.65 -9.42 -47.98
CA GLY A 479 -21.20 -9.56 -47.99
C GLY A 479 -20.49 -8.34 -48.60
N ASP A 480 -21.05 -7.77 -49.66
CA ASP A 480 -20.51 -6.54 -50.27
C ASP A 480 -20.71 -5.31 -49.38
N ALA A 481 -21.82 -5.20 -48.65
CA ALA A 481 -22.03 -4.13 -47.66
C ALA A 481 -21.00 -4.22 -46.51
N LEU A 482 -20.72 -5.43 -46.03
CA LEU A 482 -19.70 -5.69 -45.00
C LEU A 482 -18.28 -5.36 -45.49
N ARG A 483 -17.94 -5.72 -46.73
CA ARG A 483 -16.65 -5.35 -47.34
C ARG A 483 -16.51 -3.85 -47.52
N ALA A 484 -17.59 -3.17 -47.93
CA ALA A 484 -17.59 -1.71 -48.07
C ALA A 484 -17.37 -1.02 -46.73
N PHE A 485 -17.97 -1.53 -45.65
CA PHE A 485 -17.75 -1.04 -44.29
C PHE A 485 -16.29 -1.18 -43.85
N LEU A 486 -15.67 -2.34 -44.07
CA LEU A 486 -14.24 -2.56 -43.77
C LEU A 486 -13.34 -1.66 -44.64
N ALA A 487 -13.65 -1.50 -45.92
CA ALA A 487 -12.90 -0.63 -46.83
C ALA A 487 -13.02 0.86 -46.44
N GLY A 488 -14.12 1.25 -45.80
CA GLY A 488 -14.34 2.57 -45.22
C GLY A 488 -13.60 2.83 -43.91
N GLY A 489 -12.85 1.86 -43.39
CA GLY A 489 -12.10 1.97 -42.12
C GLY A 489 -12.86 1.50 -40.88
N GLY A 490 -14.06 0.92 -41.04
CA GLY A 490 -14.80 0.30 -39.95
C GLY A 490 -14.11 -0.97 -39.44
N ASN A 491 -14.32 -1.29 -38.16
CA ASN A 491 -13.76 -2.49 -37.53
C ASN A 491 -14.85 -3.56 -37.33
N MET A 492 -14.50 -4.85 -37.43
CA MET A 492 -15.48 -5.93 -37.30
C MET A 492 -14.99 -7.02 -36.36
N LEU A 493 -15.86 -7.44 -35.43
CA LEU A 493 -15.65 -8.61 -34.58
C LEU A 493 -16.61 -9.72 -35.04
N VAL A 494 -16.05 -10.78 -35.61
CA VAL A 494 -16.83 -11.93 -36.10
C VAL A 494 -16.63 -13.12 -35.17
N MET A 495 -17.71 -13.53 -34.52
CA MET A 495 -17.75 -14.74 -33.71
C MET A 495 -18.52 -15.80 -34.49
N VAL A 496 -17.81 -16.79 -35.03
CA VAL A 496 -18.40 -17.83 -35.90
C VAL A 496 -19.38 -18.73 -35.13
N GLN A 497 -19.22 -18.84 -33.82
CA GLN A 497 -20.18 -19.48 -32.91
C GLN A 497 -20.59 -18.46 -31.83
N PRO A 498 -21.84 -18.47 -31.37
CA PRO A 498 -22.28 -17.58 -30.30
C PRO A 498 -21.52 -17.90 -29.01
N LEU A 499 -21.07 -16.86 -28.30
CA LEU A 499 -20.38 -17.02 -27.02
C LEU A 499 -21.42 -17.29 -25.94
N SER A 500 -21.51 -18.51 -25.42
CA SER A 500 -22.32 -18.76 -24.22
C SER A 500 -21.52 -18.31 -23.00
N ILE A 501 -21.78 -17.12 -22.50
CA ILE A 501 -21.20 -16.65 -21.25
C ILE A 501 -22.06 -17.20 -20.10
N ASP A 502 -21.47 -18.02 -19.23
CA ASP A 502 -22.09 -18.34 -17.95
C ASP A 502 -22.02 -17.08 -17.07
N GLU A 503 -23.10 -16.30 -17.07
CA GLU A 503 -23.21 -15.03 -16.35
C GLU A 503 -22.90 -15.20 -14.86
N THR A 504 -23.13 -16.39 -14.27
CA THR A 504 -22.83 -16.66 -12.86
C THR A 504 -21.34 -16.78 -12.55
N GLN A 505 -20.51 -17.10 -13.54
CA GLN A 505 -19.05 -17.18 -13.38
C GLN A 505 -18.32 -15.94 -13.91
N ALA A 506 -18.82 -15.31 -14.97
CA ALA A 506 -18.17 -14.17 -15.60
C ALA A 506 -18.49 -12.84 -14.90
N PHE A 507 -19.69 -12.71 -14.34
CA PHE A 507 -20.15 -11.53 -13.62
C PHE A 507 -20.79 -11.95 -12.30
N PRO A 508 -19.99 -12.40 -11.31
CA PRO A 508 -20.54 -12.72 -10.01
C PRO A 508 -21.24 -11.48 -9.46
N ASN A 509 -22.56 -11.56 -9.29
CA ASN A 509 -23.34 -10.51 -8.66
C ASN A 509 -22.71 -10.17 -7.29
N PRO A 510 -22.66 -8.88 -6.90
CA PRO A 510 -22.00 -8.42 -5.68
C PRO A 510 -22.62 -8.94 -4.37
#